data_AF-A0A960LJA9-F1
#
_entry.id   AF-A0A960LJA9-F1
#
_cell.length_a   1.000
_cell.length_b   1.000
_cell.length_c   1.000
_cell.angle_alpha   90.00
_cell.angle_beta   90.00
_cell.angle_gamma   90.00
#
_symmetry.space_group_name_H-M   'P 1'
#
loop_
_entity.id
_entity.type
_entity.pdbx_description
1 polymer ?
#
loop_
_entity_poly.entity_id
_entity_poly.type
_entity_poly.pdbx_seq_one_letter_code
_entity_poly.pdbx_strand_id
1 'polypeptide(L)'
;MNSMSNGFLYTLGFGWALIECCLMAVAGNSLPLMLFVVAFTVVFSVLGCLNLSDSATNAFGSATAAVLALVLVIFTVQTFVAGAIGLGLFKLFFAVVFVAGAAVAFMNKGQASEAAHH
;
A
#
# COMPACT_ATOMS: atom_id res chain seq x y z
N MET A 1 0.70 17.65 -1.59
CA MET A 1 0.48 16.98 -0.28
C MET A 1 1.79 17.01 0.49
N ASN A 2 1.79 17.51 1.73
CA ASN A 2 3.00 17.53 2.56
C ASN A 2 3.47 16.09 2.84
N SER A 3 4.79 15.88 2.90
CA SER A 3 5.45 14.58 3.12
C SER A 3 4.82 13.73 4.25
N MET A 4 4.33 14.40 5.31
CA MET A 4 3.61 13.81 6.44
C MET A 4 2.32 13.05 6.07
N SER A 5 1.54 13.54 5.09
CA SER A 5 0.26 12.93 4.71
C SER A 5 0.45 11.64 3.90
N ASN A 6 1.50 11.58 3.09
CA ASN A 6 1.89 10.35 2.39
C ASN A 6 2.43 9.29 3.37
N GLY A 7 3.23 9.70 4.37
CA GLY A 7 3.71 8.80 5.42
C GLY A 7 2.58 8.19 6.27
N PHE A 8 1.54 8.97 6.55
CA PHE A 8 0.35 8.50 7.25
C PHE A 8 -0.43 7.45 6.45
N LEU A 9 -0.70 7.70 5.16
CA LEU A 9 -1.33 6.72 4.27
C LEU A 9 -0.51 5.44 4.21
N TYR A 10 0.82 5.55 4.07
CA TYR A 10 1.72 4.40 4.10
C TYR A 10 1.56 3.54 5.35
N THR A 11 1.60 4.17 6.52
CA THR A 11 1.52 3.48 7.81
C THR A 11 0.18 2.77 7.98
N LEU A 12 -0.91 3.44 7.61
CA LEU A 12 -2.25 2.86 7.66
C LEU A 12 -2.41 1.66 6.71
N GLY A 13 -1.94 1.80 5.47
CA GLY A 13 -2.04 0.72 4.50
C GLY A 13 -1.19 -0.48 4.87
N PHE A 14 0.03 -0.26 5.41
CA PHE A 14 0.88 -1.34 5.91
C PHE A 14 0.25 -2.03 7.11
N GLY A 15 -0.29 -1.27 8.06
CA GLY A 15 -0.99 -1.81 9.21
C GLY A 15 -2.19 -2.67 8.80
N TRP A 16 -2.98 -2.21 7.83
CA TRP A 16 -4.09 -2.99 7.32
C TRP A 16 -3.64 -4.25 6.57
N ALA A 17 -2.69 -4.14 5.64
CA ALA A 17 -2.17 -5.31 4.93
C ALA A 17 -1.61 -6.37 5.90
N LEU A 18 -0.94 -5.94 6.97
CA LEU A 18 -0.48 -6.84 8.04
C LEU A 18 -1.65 -7.53 8.74
N ILE A 19 -2.71 -6.79 9.11
CA ILE A 19 -3.90 -7.37 9.75
C ILE A 19 -4.54 -8.44 8.85
N GLU A 20 -4.71 -8.17 7.56
CA GLU A 20 -5.27 -9.15 6.60
C GLU A 20 -4.39 -10.40 6.50
N CYS A 21 -3.07 -10.22 6.39
CA CYS A 21 -2.11 -11.32 6.39
C CYS A 21 -2.19 -12.16 7.67
N CYS A 22 -2.33 -11.52 8.84
CA CYS A 22 -2.50 -12.20 10.12
C CYS A 22 -3.84 -12.96 10.19
N LEU A 23 -4.93 -12.38 9.69
CA LEU A 23 -6.24 -13.05 9.64
C LEU A 23 -6.20 -14.30 8.74
N MET A 24 -5.51 -14.24 7.60
CA MET A 24 -5.30 -15.39 6.72
C MET A 24 -4.46 -16.47 7.40
N ALA A 25 -3.44 -16.09 8.16
CA ALA A 25 -2.62 -17.02 8.94
C ALA A 25 -3.44 -17.73 10.04
N VAL A 26 -4.31 -16.99 10.74
CA VAL A 26 -5.26 -17.57 11.72
C VAL A 26 -6.24 -18.53 11.03
N ALA A 27 -6.65 -18.25 9.80
CA ALA A 27 -7.47 -19.13 8.99
C ALA A 27 -6.71 -20.35 8.41
N GLY A 28 -5.42 -20.53 8.75
CA GLY A 28 -4.61 -21.68 8.37
C GLY A 28 -3.71 -21.47 7.15
N ASN A 29 -3.75 -20.30 6.50
CA ASN A 29 -2.88 -19.96 5.38
C ASN A 29 -1.81 -18.93 5.79
N SER A 30 -0.63 -19.40 6.16
CA SER A 30 0.49 -18.55 6.61
C SER A 30 1.32 -17.93 5.48
N LEU A 31 1.10 -18.34 4.23
CA LEU A 31 1.88 -17.86 3.07
C LEU A 31 1.78 -16.33 2.87
N PRO A 32 0.60 -15.68 2.94
CA PRO A 32 0.50 -14.23 2.79
C PRO A 32 1.31 -13.46 3.83
N LEU A 33 1.34 -13.96 5.07
CA LEU A 33 2.12 -13.36 6.16
C LEU A 33 3.62 -13.47 5.91
N MET A 34 4.11 -14.64 5.46
CA MET A 34 5.53 -14.80 5.13
C MET A 34 5.95 -13.87 3.99
N LEU A 35 5.15 -13.79 2.92
CA LEU A 35 5.42 -12.90 1.79
C LEU A 35 5.41 -11.42 2.21
N PHE A 36 4.47 -11.03 3.07
CA PHE A 36 4.42 -9.68 3.62
C PHE A 36 5.68 -9.36 4.43
N VAL A 37 6.12 -10.25 5.33
CA VAL A 37 7.32 -10.03 6.15
C VAL A 37 8.57 -9.90 5.29
N VAL A 38 8.73 -10.74 4.27
CA VAL A 38 9.86 -10.65 3.34
C VAL A 38 9.83 -9.32 2.58
N ALA A 39 8.68 -8.97 1.98
CA ALA A 39 8.54 -7.72 1.24
C ALA A 39 8.78 -6.49 2.13
N PHE A 40 8.23 -6.49 3.34
CA PHE A 40 8.44 -5.43 4.33
C PHE A 40 9.91 -5.29 4.70
N THR A 41 10.59 -6.41 4.98
CA THR A 41 12.02 -6.42 5.33
C THR A 41 12.88 -5.86 4.20
N VAL A 42 12.61 -6.26 2.95
CA VAL A 42 13.33 -5.75 1.78
C VAL A 42 13.09 -4.25 1.61
N VAL A 43 11.84 -3.80 1.68
CA VAL A 43 11.49 -2.37 1.54
C VAL A 43 12.15 -1.53 2.62
N PHE A 44 12.10 -1.97 3.88
CA PHE A 44 12.76 -1.26 4.99
C PHE A 44 14.28 -1.26 4.87
N SER A 45 14.88 -2.37 4.44
CA SER A 45 16.33 -2.46 4.24
C SER A 45 16.79 -1.55 3.10
N VAL A 46 16.05 -1.50 1.99
CA VAL A 46 16.35 -0.64 0.85
C VAL A 46 16.20 0.83 1.23
N LEU A 47 15.06 1.22 1.82
CA LEU A 47 14.79 2.62 2.18
C LEU A 47 15.63 3.10 3.37
N GLY A 48 15.99 2.20 4.29
CA GLY A 48 16.72 2.54 5.51
C GLY A 48 18.23 2.43 5.40
N CYS A 49 18.77 1.52 4.57
CA CYS A 49 20.21 1.27 4.49
C CYS A 49 20.87 1.82 3.22
N LEU A 50 20.12 2.09 2.15
CA LEU A 50 20.69 2.69 0.94
C LEU A 50 20.50 4.20 0.97
N ASN A 51 21.58 4.93 0.72
CA ASN A 51 21.57 6.39 0.58
C ASN A 51 20.97 6.75 -0.79
N LEU A 52 19.66 6.60 -0.91
CA LEU A 52 18.90 6.84 -2.13
C LEU A 52 18.70 8.34 -2.33
N SER A 53 18.88 8.80 -3.57
CA SER A 53 18.48 10.16 -3.97
C SER A 53 16.99 10.37 -3.71
N ASP A 54 16.59 11.59 -3.34
CA ASP A 54 15.18 11.96 -3.11
C ASP A 54 14.25 11.50 -4.24
N SER A 55 14.72 11.56 -5.50
CA SER A 55 13.95 11.09 -6.66
C SER A 55 13.70 9.57 -6.61
N ALA A 56 14.72 8.79 -6.24
CA ALA A 56 14.63 7.33 -6.15
C ALA A 56 13.74 6.91 -4.96
N THR A 57 13.90 7.54 -3.80
CA THR A 57 13.04 7.33 -2.62
C THR A 57 11.59 7.65 -2.94
N ASN A 58 11.34 8.73 -3.69
CA ASN A 58 10.00 9.16 -4.04
C ASN A 58 9.36 8.24 -5.10
N ALA A 59 10.13 7.70 -6.04
CA ALA A 59 9.67 6.68 -7.00
C ALA A 59 9.36 5.36 -6.29
N PHE A 60 10.25 4.89 -5.42
CA PHE A 60 10.05 3.68 -4.62
C PHE A 60 8.82 3.80 -3.71
N GLY A 61 8.70 4.93 -3.02
CA GLY A 61 7.54 5.31 -2.24
C GLY A 61 6.26 5.55 -3.06
N SER A 62 6.30 5.53 -4.38
CA SER A 62 5.07 5.49 -5.19
C SER A 62 4.75 4.07 -5.63
N ALA A 63 5.77 3.31 -6.05
CA ALA A 63 5.63 1.91 -6.42
C ALA A 63 5.10 1.05 -5.27
N THR A 64 5.64 1.21 -4.06
CA THR A 64 5.18 0.45 -2.89
C THR A 64 3.72 0.75 -2.54
N ALA A 65 3.26 2.00 -2.70
CA ALA A 65 1.86 2.39 -2.46
C ALA A 65 0.92 1.76 -3.48
N ALA A 66 1.32 1.69 -4.76
CA ALA A 66 0.54 1.03 -5.80
C ALA A 66 0.43 -0.49 -5.54
N VAL A 67 1.54 -1.13 -5.18
CA VAL A 67 1.55 -2.56 -4.83
C VAL A 67 0.66 -2.83 -3.61
N LEU A 68 0.76 -2.00 -2.57
CA LEU A 68 -0.04 -2.11 -1.35
C LEU A 68 -1.54 -1.96 -1.65
N ALA A 69 -1.91 -0.98 -2.47
CA ALA A 69 -3.29 -0.77 -2.89
C ALA A 69 -3.86 -1.98 -3.64
N LEU A 70 -3.06 -2.57 -4.54
CA LEU A 70 -3.44 -3.79 -5.27
C LEU A 70 -3.63 -4.99 -4.33
N VAL A 71 -2.74 -5.15 -3.34
CA VAL A 71 -2.85 -6.21 -2.31
C VAL A 71 -4.13 -6.06 -1.49
N LEU A 72 -4.48 -4.84 -1.07
CA LEU A 72 -5.72 -4.58 -0.33
C LEU A 72 -6.98 -4.88 -1.15
N VAL A 73 -6.95 -4.61 -2.46
CA VAL A 73 -8.03 -4.99 -3.37
C VAL A 73 -8.15 -6.52 -3.46
N ILE A 74 -7.05 -7.25 -3.56
CA ILE A 74 -7.07 -8.72 -3.57
C ILE A 74 -7.71 -9.27 -2.28
N PHE A 75 -7.33 -8.77 -1.10
CA PHE A 75 -7.93 -9.19 0.16
C PHE A 75 -9.42 -8.84 0.27
N THR A 76 -9.82 -7.70 -0.28
CA THR A 76 -11.22 -7.31 -0.37
C THR A 76 -12.01 -8.29 -1.22
N VAL A 77 -11.50 -8.66 -2.41
CA VAL A 77 -12.13 -9.66 -3.29
C VAL A 77 -12.23 -11.01 -2.60
N GLN A 78 -11.18 -11.46 -1.91
CA GLN A 78 -11.22 -12.72 -1.14
C GLN A 78 -12.29 -12.69 -0.05
N THR A 79 -12.51 -11.54 0.60
CA THR A 79 -13.57 -11.37 1.61
C THR A 79 -14.96 -11.55 1.00
N PHE A 80 -15.19 -11.10 -0.23
CA PHE A 80 -16.44 -11.35 -0.96
C PHE A 80 -16.60 -12.83 -1.34
N VAL A 81 -15.52 -13.47 -1.80
CA VAL A 81 -15.53 -14.91 -2.15
C VAL A 81 -15.81 -15.78 -0.93
N ALA A 82 -15.35 -15.37 0.26
CA ALA A 82 -15.64 -16.05 1.53
C ALA A 82 -17.08 -15.84 2.06
N GLY A 83 -17.95 -15.15 1.30
CA GLY A 83 -19.36 -14.96 1.64
C GLY A 83 -19.64 -13.84 2.67
N ALA A 84 -18.62 -13.10 3.11
CA ALA A 84 -18.75 -12.04 4.09
C ALA A 84 -19.09 -10.69 3.43
N ILE A 85 -20.29 -10.57 2.83
CA ILE A 85 -20.70 -9.43 2.00
C ILE A 85 -20.62 -8.09 2.75
N GLY A 86 -21.05 -8.04 4.02
CA GLY A 86 -21.02 -6.81 4.83
C GLY A 86 -19.60 -6.32 5.12
N LEU A 87 -18.70 -7.24 5.51
CA LEU A 87 -17.27 -6.95 5.69
C LEU A 87 -16.60 -6.61 4.36
N GLY A 88 -16.97 -7.29 3.28
CA GLY A 88 -16.47 -7.03 1.93
C GLY A 88 -16.78 -5.61 1.45
N LEU A 89 -18.01 -5.12 1.65
CA LEU A 89 -18.40 -3.75 1.30
C LEU A 89 -17.64 -2.70 2.12
N PHE A 90 -17.46 -2.93 3.42
CA PHE A 90 -16.68 -2.05 4.28
C PHE A 90 -15.21 -1.99 3.83
N LYS A 91 -14.59 -3.15 3.57
CA LYS A 91 -13.23 -3.23 3.04
C LYS A 91 -13.11 -2.57 1.67
N LEU A 92 -14.10 -2.74 0.79
CA LEU A 92 -14.11 -2.12 -0.53
C LEU A 92 -14.14 -0.59 -0.44
N PHE A 93 -14.97 -0.02 0.43
CA PHE A 93 -15.01 1.42 0.64
C PHE A 93 -13.62 1.98 1.02
N PHE A 94 -13.00 1.38 2.04
CA PHE A 94 -11.68 1.83 2.50
C PHE A 94 -10.58 1.55 1.46
N ALA A 95 -10.67 0.45 0.71
CA ALA A 95 -9.73 0.15 -0.38
C ALA A 95 -9.86 1.19 -1.52
N VAL A 96 -11.07 1.61 -1.87
CA VAL A 96 -11.31 2.66 -2.87
C VAL A 96 -10.75 4.00 -2.39
N VAL A 97 -10.97 4.37 -1.12
CA VAL A 97 -10.37 5.58 -0.54
C VAL A 97 -8.84 5.52 -0.59
N PHE A 98 -8.26 4.36 -0.32
CA PHE A 98 -6.82 4.15 -0.34
C PHE A 98 -6.23 4.22 -1.75
N VAL A 99 -6.88 3.58 -2.73
CA VAL A 99 -6.51 3.64 -4.15
C VAL A 99 -6.65 5.07 -4.69
N ALA A 100 -7.74 5.77 -4.35
CA ALA A 100 -7.93 7.17 -4.74
C ALA A 100 -6.87 8.07 -4.13
N GLY A 101 -6.53 7.88 -2.85
CA GLY A 101 -5.45 8.61 -2.16
C GLY A 101 -4.09 8.36 -2.81
N ALA A 102 -3.79 7.10 -3.17
CA ALA A 102 -2.58 6.76 -3.91
C ALA A 102 -2.58 7.40 -5.31
N ALA A 103 -3.67 7.31 -6.06
CA ALA A 103 -3.79 7.88 -7.40
C ALA A 103 -3.63 9.40 -7.41
N VAL A 104 -4.23 10.10 -6.45
CA VAL A 104 -4.07 11.56 -6.28
C VAL A 104 -2.62 11.91 -5.92
N ALA A 105 -1.95 11.09 -5.09
CA ALA A 105 -0.53 11.26 -4.80
C ALA A 105 0.37 11.07 -6.04
N PHE A 106 -0.01 10.16 -6.95
CA PHE A 106 0.65 9.98 -8.25
C PHE A 106 0.39 11.12 -9.23
N MET A 107 -0.87 11.58 -9.37
CA MET A 107 -1.24 12.65 -10.31
C MET A 107 -0.61 13.99 -9.91
N ASN A 108 -0.55 14.31 -8.62
CA ASN A 108 0.12 15.51 -8.12
C ASN A 108 1.64 15.48 -8.36
N LYS A 109 2.26 14.31 -8.52
CA LYS A 109 3.67 14.20 -8.95
C LYS A 109 3.86 14.45 -10.45
N GLY A 110 2.93 13.98 -11.27
CA GLY A 110 2.95 14.24 -12.72
C GLY A 110 2.95 15.74 -13.03
N GLN A 111 2.10 16.50 -12.34
CA GLN A 111 2.02 17.95 -12.51
C GLN A 111 3.24 18.72 -11.99
N ALA A 112 3.92 18.23 -10.94
CA ALA A 112 5.15 18.84 -10.44
C ALA A 112 6.36 18.60 -11.36
N SER A 113 6.37 17.48 -12.10
CA SER A 113 7.43 17.18 -13.08
C SER A 113 7.25 17.98 -14.39
N GLU A 114 6.01 18.30 -14.77
CA GLU A 114 5.72 19.09 -15.97
C GLU A 114 6.04 20.58 -15.76
N ALA A 115 5.85 21.10 -14.56
CA ALA A 115 6.21 22.48 -14.20
C ALA A 115 7.72 22.72 -14.05
N ALA A 116 8.54 21.67 -13.91
CA ALA A 116 10.00 21.78 -13.79
C ALA A 116 10.73 21.75 -15.15
N HIS A 117 10.01 21.52 -16.25
CA HIS A 117 10.55 21.42 -17.62
C HIS A 117 10.16 22.59 -18.54
N HIS A 118 9.58 23.66 -17.98
CA HIS A 118 9.28 24.92 -18.66
C HIS A 118 10.15 26.06 -18.14
#